data_AF-A0A2E5JP97-F1
#
_entry.id   AF-A0A2E5JP97-F1
#
_cell.length_a   1.000
_cell.length_b   1.000
_cell.length_c   1.000
_cell.angle_alpha   90.00
_cell.angle_beta   90.00
_cell.angle_gamma   90.00
#
_symmetry.space_group_name_H-M   'P 1'
#
loop_
_entity.id
_entity.type
_entity.pdbx_description
1 polymer ?
#
loop_
_entity_poly.entity_id
_entity_poly.type
_entity_poly.pdbx_seq_one_letter_code
_entity_poly.pdbx_strand_id
1 'polypeptide(L)' 'MNGRLVRTLVNTTMDAGYKRVLWDGKNNDRQAVSAGVYISVMRAGSFTDSRKMVMLK' A
#
# COMPACT_ATOMS: atom_id res chain seq x y z
N MET A 1 8.78 12.86 -9.51
CA MET A 1 7.96 12.20 -8.45
C MET A 1 8.94 11.60 -7.45
N ASN A 2 9.10 12.20 -6.28
CA ASN A 2 9.95 11.61 -5.24
C ASN A 2 9.11 10.54 -4.55
N GLY A 3 9.50 9.26 -4.67
CA GLY A 3 8.78 8.16 -4.04
C GLY A 3 8.89 8.26 -2.52
N ARG A 4 7.85 8.76 -1.86
CA ARG A 4 7.76 8.78 -0.40
C ARG A 4 6.90 7.62 0.07
N LEU A 5 7.38 6.86 1.05
CA LEU A 5 6.57 5.85 1.72
C LEU A 5 5.40 6.55 2.44
N VAL A 6 4.18 6.19 2.07
CA VAL A 6 2.95 6.76 2.65
C VAL A 6 2.49 5.94 3.85
N ARG A 7 2.37 4.62 3.67
CA ARG A 7 1.91 3.69 4.71
C ARG A 7 2.45 2.29 4.47
N THR A 8 2.72 1.58 5.55
CA THR A 8 2.91 0.12 5.54
C THR A 8 1.58 -0.53 5.93
N LEU A 9 1.00 -1.34 5.04
CA LEU A 9 -0.30 -1.98 5.28
C LEU A 9 -0.18 -3.34 5.98
N VAL A 10 0.89 -4.08 5.68
CA VAL A 10 1.22 -5.38 6.27
C VAL A 10 2.72 -5.38 6.55
N ASN A 11 3.11 -5.75 7.77
CA ASN A 11 4.51 -5.83 8.19
C ASN A 11 4.87 -7.20 8.80
N THR A 12 4.06 -8.23 8.55
CA THR A 12 4.24 -9.58 9.08
C THR A 12 4.32 -10.60 7.93
N THR A 13 4.94 -11.74 8.20
CA THR A 13 4.81 -12.91 7.33
C THR A 13 3.37 -13.39 7.33
N MET A 14 2.90 -13.87 6.17
CA MET A 14 1.57 -14.44 6.03
C MET A 14 1.69 -15.79 5.32
N ASP A 15 0.89 -16.76 5.75
CA ASP A 15 0.80 -18.04 5.05
C ASP A 15 0.21 -17.88 3.65
N ALA A 16 0.53 -18.85 2.80
CA ALA A 16 0.00 -18.93 1.45
C ALA A 16 -1.53 -18.92 1.42
N GLY A 17 -2.10 -18.38 0.34
CA GLY A 17 -3.53 -18.28 0.11
C GLY A 17 -3.99 -16.86 -0.21
N TYR A 18 -5.29 -16.70 -0.43
CA TYR A 18 -5.89 -15.41 -0.79
C TYR A 18 -5.93 -14.47 0.40
N LYS A 19 -5.39 -13.27 0.24
CA LYS A 19 -5.43 -12.19 1.25
C LYS A 19 -6.03 -10.93 0.62
N ARG A 20 -6.82 -10.20 1.41
CA ARG A 20 -7.37 -8.89 1.04
C ARG A 20 -6.84 -7.84 2.00
N VAL A 21 -6.23 -6.80 1.46
CA VAL A 21 -5.72 -5.66 2.21
C VAL A 21 -6.38 -4.41 1.65
N LEU A 22 -7.03 -3.63 2.53
CA LEU A 22 -7.66 -2.36 2.16
C LEU A 22 -6.85 -1.22 2.76
N TRP A 23 -6.48 -0.26 1.92
CA TRP A 23 -5.95 1.01 2.38
C TRP A 23 -7.10 2.01 2.54
N ASP A 24 -7.12 2.72 3.66
CA ASP A 24 -8.15 3.68 4.06
C ASP A 24 -7.84 5.13 3.64
N GLY A 25 -6.77 5.35 2.86
CA GLY A 25 -6.34 6.69 2.48
C GLY A 25 -5.62 7.47 3.57
N LYS A 26 -5.09 6.81 4.61
CA LYS A 26 -4.30 7.45 5.68
C LYS A 26 -2.84 7.03 5.65
N ASN A 27 -1.94 7.89 6.12
CA ASN A 27 -0.53 7.57 6.36
C ASN A 27 -0.34 6.76 7.67
N ASN A 28 0.91 6.46 8.03
CA ASN A 28 1.24 5.77 9.28
C ASN A 28 0.80 6.55 10.55
N ASP A 29 0.75 7.88 10.48
CA ASP A 29 0.32 8.78 11.56
C ASP A 29 -1.21 8.92 11.65
N ARG A 30 -1.96 8.08 10.91
CA ARG A 30 -3.43 8.10 10.81
C ARG A 30 -4.01 9.39 10.22
N GLN A 31 -3.19 10.20 9.55
CA GLN A 31 -3.62 11.41 8.86
C GLN A 31 -4.07 11.06 7.44
N ALA A 32 -5.18 11.65 7.00
CA ALA A 32 -5.65 11.50 5.62
C ALA A 32 -4.62 12.09 4.64
N VAL A 33 -4.42 11.40 3.52
CA VAL A 33 -3.56 11.89 2.44
C VAL A 33 -4.39 12.48 1.30
N SER A 34 -3.75 13.29 0.46
CA SER A 34 -4.41 13.95 -0.67
C SER A 34 -4.95 12.95 -1.69
N ALA A 35 -5.99 13.34 -2.43
CA ALA A 35 -6.39 12.64 -3.64
C ALA A 35 -5.22 12.60 -4.65
N GLY A 36 -5.15 11.54 -5.45
CA GLY A 36 -4.08 11.38 -6.43
C GLY A 36 -3.70 9.94 -6.72
N VAL A 37 -2.62 9.78 -7.48
CA VAL A 37 -2.08 8.48 -7.88
C VAL A 37 -1.08 7.99 -6.85
N TYR A 38 -1.28 6.75 -6.40
CA TYR A 38 -0.41 6.04 -5.47
C TYR A 38 0.08 4.74 -6.10
N ILE A 39 1.27 4.31 -5.72
CA ILE A 39 1.80 3.00 -6.10
C ILE A 39 1.84 2.12 -4.85
N SER A 40 1.13 1.00 -4.90
CA SER A 40 1.29 -0.08 -3.92
C SER A 40 2.38 -1.03 -4.39
N VAL A 41 3.17 -1.54 -3.46
CA VAL A 41 4.20 -2.55 -3.73
C VAL A 41 4.01 -3.69 -2.73
N MET A 42 3.81 -4.90 -3.25
CA MET A 42 3.77 -6.13 -2.47
C MET A 42 5.07 -6.89 -2.67
N ARG A 43 5.68 -7.35 -1.59
CA ARG A 43 6.88 -8.20 -1.62
C ARG A 43 6.60 -9.49 -0.86
N ALA A 44 6.85 -10.63 -1.48
CA ALA A 44 6.67 -11.96 -0.89
C ALA A 44 7.81 -12.87 -1.34
N GLY A 45 8.84 -13.02 -0.50
CA GLY A 45 10.07 -13.73 -0.88
C GLY A 45 10.74 -13.05 -2.09
N SER A 46 10.94 -13.79 -3.17
CA SER A 46 11.49 -13.29 -4.44
C SER A 46 10.44 -12.60 -5.33
N PHE A 47 9.15 -12.70 -5.00
CA PHE A 47 8.07 -12.10 -5.78
C PHE A 47 7.87 -10.62 -5.38
N THR A 48 7.76 -9.76 -6.38
CA THR A 48 7.37 -8.35 -6.21
C THR A 48 6.32 -7.98 -7.23
N ASP A 49 5.19 -7.44 -6.76
CA ASP A 49 4.13 -6.87 -7.60
C ASP A 49 3.96 -5.39 -7.26
N SER A 50 3.62 -4.59 -8.26
CA SER A 50 3.32 -3.18 -8.07
C SER A 50 2.04 -2.80 -8.79
N ARG A 51 1.15 -2.09 -8.09
CA ARG A 51 -0.14 -1.67 -8.65
C ARG A 51 -0.37 -0.18 -8.45
N LYS A 52 -0.79 0.47 -9.53
CA LYS A 52 -1.26 1.86 -9.51
C LYS A 52 -2.65 1.91 -8.90
N MET A 53 -2.85 2.82 -7.96
CA MET A 53 -4.12 3.09 -7.29
C MET A 53 -4.46 4.57 -7.46
N VAL A 54 -5.75 4.88 -7.52
CA VAL A 54 -6.25 6.25 -7.56
C VAL A 54 -7.07 6.49 -6.30
N MET A 55 -6.61 7.43 -5.48
CA MET A 55 -7.36 7.91 -4.32
C MET A 55 -8.28 9.03 -4.78
N LEU A 56 -9.58 8.81 -4.66
CA LEU A 56 -10.62 9.81 -4.92
C LEU A 56 -10.97 10.55 -3.62
N LYS A 57 -11.50 11.75 -3.75
CA LYS A 57 -12.01 12.56 -2.64
C LYS A 57 -13.52 12.41 -2.52
#